data_AF-A0A6A5HWK4-F1
#
_entry.id   AF-A0A6A5HWK4-F1
#
_cell.length_a   1.000
_cell.length_b   1.000
_cell.length_c   1.000
_cell.angle_alpha   90.00
_cell.angle_beta   90.00
_cell.angle_gamma   90.00
#
_symmetry.space_group_name_H-M   'P 1'
#
loop_
_entity.id
_entity.type
_entity.pdbx_description
1 polymer ?
#
loop_
_entity_poly.entity_id
_entity_poly.type
_entity_poly.pdbx_seq_one_letter_code
_entity_poly.pdbx_strand_id
1 'polypeptide(L)'
;MSSSRNKCPHWDLKTFNEILALSSTPDKNARIALINSIPDQKLICLVELVYNVLKGKVQISQKNVRRLQRYSQDLRRLSTLRNIDETREFLVQTGGTPIAILLPVLISAASSILEHVLQ
;
A
#
# COMPACT_ATOMS: atom_id res chain seq x y z
N MET A 1 -16.44 23.86 7.38
CA MET A 1 -15.24 23.10 6.95
C MET A 1 -15.45 21.65 7.34
N SER A 2 -15.93 20.82 6.42
CA SER A 2 -16.27 19.42 6.72
C SER A 2 -15.01 18.58 6.84
N SER A 3 -14.65 18.19 8.07
CA SER A 3 -13.76 17.05 8.30
C SER A 3 -14.47 15.77 7.90
N SER A 4 -14.39 15.41 6.62
CA SER A 4 -14.58 14.02 6.21
C SER A 4 -13.49 13.21 6.89
N ARG A 5 -13.83 12.60 8.04
CA ARG A 5 -13.04 11.51 8.59
C ARG A 5 -13.08 10.41 7.54
N ASN A 6 -12.03 10.34 6.72
CA ASN A 6 -11.79 9.21 5.84
C ASN A 6 -11.70 7.98 6.74
N LYS A 7 -12.80 7.25 6.89
CA LYS A 7 -12.80 5.92 7.46
C LYS A 7 -11.91 5.11 6.53
N CYS A 8 -10.68 4.81 6.95
CA CYS A 8 -9.86 3.85 6.23
C CYS A 8 -10.71 2.59 6.03
N PRO A 9 -10.89 2.11 4.78
CA PRO A 9 -11.66 0.92 4.54
C PRO A 9 -11.06 -0.25 5.33
N HIS A 10 -11.92 -1.12 5.85
CA HIS A 10 -11.50 -2.32 6.56
C HIS A 10 -10.54 -3.12 5.65
N TRP A 11 -9.30 -3.32 6.11
CA TRP A 11 -8.34 -4.17 5.42
C TRP A 11 -8.77 -5.62 5.60
N ASP A 12 -9.16 -6.27 4.51
CA ASP A 12 -9.51 -7.68 4.47
C ASP A 12 -8.40 -8.50 3.80
N LEU A 13 -8.36 -9.79 4.14
CA LEU A 13 -7.39 -10.75 3.60
C LEU A 13 -7.40 -10.77 2.06
N LYS A 14 -8.56 -10.52 1.44
CA LYS A 14 -8.71 -10.45 -0.01
C LYS A 14 -7.85 -9.35 -0.61
N THR A 15 -7.93 -8.11 -0.13
CA THR A 15 -7.09 -7.03 -0.66
C THR A 15 -5.62 -7.23 -0.40
N PHE A 16 -5.27 -7.81 0.74
CA PHE A 16 -3.90 -8.19 1.01
C PHE A 16 -3.37 -9.18 -0.06
N ASN A 17 -4.17 -10.20 -0.39
CA ASN A 17 -3.85 -11.17 -1.42
C ASN A 17 -3.81 -10.56 -2.83
N GLU A 18 -4.67 -9.59 -3.14
CA GLU A 18 -4.68 -8.89 -4.44
C GLU A 18 -3.40 -8.06 -4.64
N ILE A 19 -2.94 -7.35 -3.61
CA ILE A 19 -1.67 -6.59 -3.64
C ILE A 19 -0.47 -7.54 -3.79
N LEU A 20 -0.50 -8.67 -3.06
CA LEU A 20 0.48 -9.75 -3.20
C LEU A 20 0.54 -10.28 -4.62
N ALA A 21 -0.62 -10.63 -5.18
CA ALA A 21 -0.77 -11.16 -6.52
C ALA A 21 -0.23 -10.19 -7.57
N LEU A 22 -0.44 -8.87 -7.38
CA LEU A 22 0.08 -7.85 -8.30
C LEU A 22 1.61 -7.92 -8.43
N SER A 23 2.31 -8.14 -7.31
CA SER A 23 3.78 -8.28 -7.25
C SER A 23 4.35 -9.54 -7.86
N SER A 24 3.52 -10.58 -7.96
CA SER A 24 3.91 -11.89 -8.49
C SER A 24 3.40 -12.12 -9.92
N THR A 25 2.64 -11.17 -10.48
CA THR A 25 2.03 -11.31 -11.82
C THR A 25 2.95 -10.73 -12.90
N PRO A 26 3.57 -11.57 -13.76
CA PRO A 26 4.47 -11.10 -14.81
C PRO A 26 3.73 -10.47 -16.00
N ASP A 27 2.48 -10.88 -16.27
CA ASP A 27 1.68 -10.36 -17.36
C ASP A 27 1.10 -8.96 -17.05
N LYS A 28 1.29 -8.02 -17.97
CA LYS A 28 0.84 -6.63 -17.79
C LYS A 28 -0.68 -6.50 -17.79
N ASN A 29 -1.38 -7.26 -18.64
CA ASN A 29 -2.83 -7.16 -18.76
C ASN A 29 -3.52 -7.74 -17.52
N ALA A 30 -3.00 -8.84 -16.98
CA ALA A 30 -3.42 -9.40 -15.70
C ALA A 30 -3.17 -8.44 -14.54
N ARG A 31 -2.03 -7.72 -14.51
CA ARG A 31 -1.81 -6.65 -13.52
C ARG A 31 -2.82 -5.52 -13.64
N ILE A 32 -3.18 -5.11 -14.85
CA ILE A 32 -4.20 -4.08 -15.09
C ILE A 32 -5.58 -4.57 -14.58
N ALA A 33 -5.96 -5.80 -14.87
CA ALA A 33 -7.21 -6.37 -14.38
C ALA A 33 -7.25 -6.43 -12.84
N LEU A 34 -6.15 -6.88 -12.22
CA LEU A 34 -6.01 -6.94 -10.75
C LEU A 34 -6.05 -5.56 -10.11
N ILE A 35 -5.33 -4.56 -10.66
CA ILE A 35 -5.37 -3.23 -10.05
C ILE A 35 -6.78 -2.65 -10.15
N ASN A 36 -7.46 -2.83 -11.29
CA ASN A 36 -8.81 -2.32 -11.53
C ASN A 36 -9.88 -2.99 -10.66
N SER A 37 -9.64 -4.20 -10.14
CA SER A 37 -10.53 -4.81 -9.16
C SER A 37 -10.35 -4.27 -7.74
N ILE A 38 -9.24 -3.60 -7.44
CA ILE A 38 -9.00 -3.00 -6.11
C ILE A 38 -9.77 -1.67 -6.00
N PRO A 39 -10.58 -1.47 -4.94
CA PRO A 39 -11.29 -0.21 -4.71
C PRO A 39 -10.34 0.97 -4.49
N ASP A 40 -10.71 2.15 -5.02
CA ASP A 40 -9.91 3.39 -4.92
C ASP A 40 -9.52 3.72 -3.48
N GLN A 41 -10.48 3.60 -2.55
CA GLN A 41 -10.25 3.87 -1.13
C GLN A 41 -9.10 3.03 -0.54
N LYS A 42 -8.92 1.80 -1.02
CA LYS A 42 -7.83 0.92 -0.56
C LYS A 42 -6.49 1.36 -1.15
N LEU A 43 -6.46 1.82 -2.40
CA LEU A 43 -5.28 2.41 -3.02
C LEU A 43 -4.87 3.73 -2.35
N ILE A 44 -5.83 4.57 -1.98
CA ILE A 44 -5.59 5.79 -1.20
C ILE A 44 -4.93 5.42 0.14
N CYS A 45 -5.51 4.47 0.86
CA CYS A 45 -4.99 4.03 2.16
C CYS A 45 -3.56 3.48 2.03
N LEU A 46 -3.27 2.76 0.94
CA LEU A 46 -1.93 2.26 0.65
C LEU A 46 -0.92 3.40 0.45
N VAL A 47 -1.28 4.43 -0.31
CA VAL A 47 -0.44 5.63 -0.51
C VAL A 47 -0.20 6.34 0.83
N GLU A 48 -1.24 6.49 1.65
CA GLU A 48 -1.14 7.09 2.99
C GLU A 48 -0.23 6.28 3.93
N LEU A 49 -0.30 4.95 3.89
CA LEU A 49 0.58 4.09 4.67
C LEU A 49 2.04 4.29 4.26
N VAL A 50 2.32 4.29 2.96
CA VAL A 50 3.68 4.54 2.44
C VAL A 50 4.18 5.89 2.92
N TYR A 51 3.35 6.93 2.85
CA TYR A 51 3.67 8.26 3.36
C TYR A 51 4.01 8.22 4.86
N ASN A 52 3.20 7.55 5.68
CA ASN A 52 3.41 7.48 7.12
C ASN A 52 4.65 6.67 7.51
N VAL A 53 4.98 5.61 6.78
CA VAL A 53 6.23 4.86 6.94
C VAL A 53 7.42 5.75 6.62
N LEU A 54 7.40 6.49 5.50
CA LEU A 54 8.51 7.38 5.11
C LEU A 54 8.68 8.57 6.06
N LYS A 55 7.61 9.01 6.73
CA LYS A 55 7.66 10.06 7.76
C LYS A 55 8.02 9.52 9.14
N GLY A 56 8.26 8.22 9.29
CA GLY A 56 8.59 7.59 10.57
C GLY A 56 7.42 7.55 11.57
N LYS A 57 6.19 7.80 11.10
CA LYS A 57 4.97 7.72 11.95
C LYS A 57 4.55 6.27 12.19
N VAL A 58 4.92 5.38 11.27
CA VAL A 58 4.78 3.93 11.44
C VAL A 58 6.17 3.36 11.66
N GLN A 59 6.41 2.82 12.86
CA GLN A 59 7.68 2.17 13.17
C GLN A 59 7.75 0.81 12.48
N ILE A 60 8.89 0.55 11.83
CA ILE A 60 9.17 -0.73 11.19
C ILE A 60 10.57 -1.20 11.59
N SER A 61 10.77 -2.51 11.62
CA SER A 61 12.07 -3.08 11.99
C SER A 61 13.18 -2.61 11.06
N GLN A 62 14.41 -2.46 11.58
CA GLN A 62 15.58 -2.08 10.77
C GLN A 62 15.83 -3.04 9.60
N LYS A 63 15.50 -4.33 9.77
CA LYS A 63 15.54 -5.33 8.68
C LYS A 63 14.59 -4.94 7.54
N ASN A 64 13.37 -4.52 7.85
CA ASN A 64 12.40 -4.06 6.85
C ASN A 64 12.82 -2.72 6.22
N VAL A 65 13.36 -1.79 6.99
CA VAL A 65 13.94 -0.53 6.46
C VAL A 65 15.00 -0.81 5.41
N ARG A 66 15.96 -1.69 5.71
CA ARG A 66 17.02 -2.09 4.75
C ARG A 66 16.44 -2.70 3.46
N ARG A 67 15.38 -3.50 3.57
CA ARG A 67 14.69 -4.07 2.39
C ARG A 67 13.97 -3.01 1.56
N LEU A 68 13.45 -1.97 2.19
CA LEU A 68 12.76 -0.87 1.53
C LEU A 68 13.72 0.14 0.88
N GLN A 69 14.96 0.25 1.37
CA GLN A 69 15.95 1.21 0.84
C GLN A 69 16.15 1.09 -0.68
N ARG A 70 16.19 -0.13 -1.21
CA ARG A 70 16.33 -0.37 -2.66
C ARG A 70 15.12 0.09 -3.49
N TYR A 71 13.97 0.34 -2.85
CA TYR A 71 12.75 0.89 -3.48
C TYR A 71 12.47 2.32 -2.99
N SER A 72 13.43 2.99 -2.34
CA SER A 72 13.19 4.27 -1.69
C SER A 72 12.71 5.36 -2.63
N GLN A 73 13.20 5.39 -3.88
CA GLN A 73 12.74 6.34 -4.89
C GLN A 73 11.28 6.08 -5.30
N ASP A 74 10.95 4.82 -5.59
CA ASP A 74 9.59 4.40 -5.94
C ASP A 74 8.60 4.69 -4.80
N LEU A 75 8.97 4.39 -3.56
CA LEU A 75 8.15 4.65 -2.39
C LEU A 75 7.95 6.15 -2.16
N ARG A 76 9.00 6.96 -2.33
CA ARG A 76 8.89 8.43 -2.25
C ARG A 76 7.94 8.95 -3.32
N ARG A 77 8.08 8.49 -4.56
CA ARG A 77 7.17 8.85 -5.67
C ARG A 77 5.74 8.46 -5.34
N LEU A 78 5.50 7.19 -4.98
CA LEU A 78 4.18 6.69 -4.59
C LEU A 78 3.54 7.53 -3.48
N SER A 79 4.29 7.91 -2.45
CA SER A 79 3.78 8.72 -1.32
C SER A 79 3.33 10.13 -1.70
N THR A 80 3.75 10.63 -2.87
CA THR A 80 3.37 11.95 -3.38
C THR A 80 2.20 11.92 -4.34
N LEU A 81 1.80 10.73 -4.82
CA LEU A 81 0.68 10.60 -5.74
C LEU A 81 -0.63 10.97 -5.03
N ARG A 82 -1.42 11.82 -5.68
CA ARG A 82 -2.75 12.25 -5.21
C ARG A 82 -3.86 11.83 -6.17
N ASN A 83 -3.51 11.54 -7.42
CA ASN A 83 -4.42 11.06 -8.44
C ASN A 83 -4.45 9.53 -8.43
N ILE A 84 -5.64 8.95 -8.47
CA ILE A 84 -5.83 7.50 -8.41
C ILE A 84 -5.43 6.81 -9.71
N ASP A 85 -5.68 7.43 -10.86
CA ASP A 85 -5.28 6.90 -12.15
C ASP A 85 -3.76 6.84 -12.27
N GLU A 86 -3.07 7.90 -11.84
CA GLU A 86 -1.60 7.92 -11.74
C GLU A 86 -1.08 6.85 -10.78
N THR A 87 -1.78 6.64 -9.66
CA THR A 87 -1.45 5.59 -8.70
C THR A 87 -1.58 4.22 -9.36
N ARG A 88 -2.69 3.93 -10.04
CA ARG A 88 -2.92 2.67 -10.75
C ARG A 88 -1.85 2.42 -11.79
N GLU A 89 -1.55 3.42 -12.60
CA GLU A 89 -0.53 3.34 -13.64
C GLU A 89 0.85 3.03 -13.04
N PHE A 90 1.24 3.76 -11.99
CA PHE A 90 2.52 3.54 -11.31
C PHE A 90 2.64 2.11 -10.77
N LEU A 91 1.56 1.57 -10.20
CA LEU A 91 1.54 0.20 -9.67
C LEU A 91 1.65 -0.86 -10.76
N VAL A 92 1.00 -0.65 -11.90
CA VAL A 92 1.13 -1.53 -13.07
C VAL A 92 2.56 -1.50 -13.64
N GLN A 93 3.16 -0.32 -13.72
CA GLN A 93 4.51 -0.10 -14.26
C GLN A 93 5.59 -0.73 -13.37
N THR A 94 5.51 -0.53 -12.05
CA THR A 94 6.46 -1.09 -11.08
C THR A 94 6.19 -2.56 -10.75
N GLY A 95 5.11 -3.11 -11.30
CA GLY A 95 4.60 -4.44 -10.99
C GLY A 95 4.17 -4.58 -9.53
N GLY A 96 3.92 -3.50 -8.77
CA GLY A 96 3.57 -3.56 -7.34
C GLY A 96 4.68 -4.04 -6.41
N THR A 97 5.87 -4.32 -6.94
CA THR A 97 7.05 -4.76 -6.17
C THR A 97 7.41 -3.82 -5.00
N PRO A 98 7.37 -2.48 -5.16
CA PRO A 98 7.67 -1.57 -4.06
C PRO A 98 6.75 -1.75 -2.85
N ILE A 99 5.48 -2.13 -3.09
CA ILE A 99 4.48 -2.36 -2.04
C ILE A 99 4.55 -3.76 -1.46
N ALA A 100 4.91 -4.76 -2.26
CA ALA A 100 5.08 -6.13 -1.78
C ALA A 100 6.02 -6.21 -0.56
N ILE A 101 6.99 -5.29 -0.48
CA ILE A 101 7.95 -5.29 0.63
C ILE A 101 7.41 -4.57 1.86
N LEU A 102 6.37 -3.76 1.69
CA LEU A 102 5.56 -3.25 2.78
C LEU A 102 4.55 -4.29 3.30
N LEU A 103 4.41 -5.48 2.70
CA LEU A 103 3.47 -6.50 3.18
C LEU A 103 3.68 -6.92 4.64
N PRO A 104 4.92 -7.13 5.15
CA PRO A 104 5.13 -7.40 6.57
C PRO A 104 4.73 -6.21 7.46
N VAL A 105 4.83 -4.99 6.92
CA VAL A 105 4.41 -3.76 7.61
C VAL A 105 2.89 -3.64 7.61
N LEU A 106 2.24 -3.97 6.49
CA LEU A 106 0.78 -4.03 6.34
C LEU A 106 0.17 -5.06 7.29
N ILE A 107 0.75 -6.27 7.40
CA ILE A 107 0.31 -7.29 8.36
C ILE A 107 0.47 -6.76 9.79
N SER A 108 1.64 -6.23 10.14
CA SER A 108 1.91 -5.74 11.50
C SER A 108 1.03 -4.54 11.87
N ALA A 109 0.80 -3.62 10.94
CA ALA A 109 -0.07 -2.46 11.13
C ALA A 109 -1.53 -2.89 11.21
N ALA A 110 -1.98 -3.84 10.38
CA ALA A 110 -3.32 -4.40 10.46
C ALA A 110 -3.54 -5.10 11.82
N SER A 111 -2.57 -5.85 12.34
CA SER A 111 -2.64 -6.45 13.68
C SER A 111 -2.72 -5.40 14.79
N SER A 112 -1.89 -4.34 14.73
CA SER A 112 -1.95 -3.24 15.71
C SER A 112 -3.24 -2.41 15.61
N ILE A 113 -3.80 -2.23 14.41
CA ILE A 113 -5.07 -1.55 14.20
C ILE A 113 -6.24 -2.43 14.68
N LEU A 114 -6.17 -3.75 14.50
CA LEU A 114 -7.18 -4.68 15.00
C LEU A 114 -7.29 -4.63 16.53
N GLU A 115 -6.15 -4.55 17.22
CA GLU A 115 -6.07 -4.42 18.68
C GLU A 115 -6.62 -3.06 19.18
N HIS A 116 -6.42 -1.97 18.44
CA HIS A 116 -6.93 -0.64 18.81
C HIS A 116 -8.38 -0.36 18.43
N VAL A 117 -9.00 -1.18 17.57
CA VAL A 117 -10.41 -1.06 17.17
C VAL A 117 -11.31 -2.03 17.94
N LEU A 118 -10.73 -3.04 18.62
CA LEU A 118 -11.43 -3.98 19.48
C LEU A 118 -11.35 -3.62 20.99
N GLN A 119 -10.85 -2.42 21.33
CA GLN A 119 -10.98 -1.79 22.65
C GLN A 119 -11.88 -0.57 22.56
#